data_AF-A0A843BRD4-F1
#
_entry.id   AF-A0A843BRD4-F1
#
_cell.length_a   1.000
_cell.length_b   1.000
_cell.length_c   1.000
_cell.angle_alpha   90.00
_cell.angle_beta   90.00
_cell.angle_gamma   90.00
#
_symmetry.space_group_name_H-M   'P 1'
#
loop_
_entity.id
_entity.type
_entity.pdbx_description
1 polymer ?
#
loop_
_entity_poly.entity_id
_entity_poly.type
_entity_poly.pdbx_seq_one_letter_code
_entity_poly.pdbx_strand_id
1 'polypeptide(L)'
;MIKKNPHFIIKNNSQKGGYRYSDILTSEILQDVCRQVTGCTEYTCNFDDDGYNKGRLARIEYLGRIIYVSFSQDGKIASRNSFFQSVTTALTQYYFDEKRKKFCFYFLPSEGNVETPYFMFMYRLMATSGIEFLNPDKLEQSISPFNTVDDIIATRDKLKRHNKSNNSTYITRSSEKITEIYGKTYGASKKETTLICLAISTLVSHAKLYEICEQELCTLPEPDLNAIKSRGNMEVISTNMTMEKKYLDDNSSLRSPRFNYNLLEKMGSKKCAFCKCEIPELIEGAHIWPVSNIKQKPNLTLEEKIKHATDGDNGIWLCQNHHKMLDNNLLRIVKNGEVKYLSDLDERSVEFIKESTPITKIKKEIIVKNFVKYLGKRNKLFSETNYVSL
;
A
#
# COMPACT_ATOMS: atom_id res chain seq x y z
N MET A 1 24.31 19.13 28.60
CA MET A 1 25.77 19.00 28.37
C MET A 1 26.00 18.34 27.02
N ILE A 2 26.90 18.87 26.19
CA ILE A 2 27.26 18.26 24.90
C ILE A 2 28.19 17.08 25.19
N LYS A 3 27.76 15.84 24.88
CA LYS A 3 28.63 14.67 25.01
C LYS A 3 29.70 14.71 23.92
N LYS A 4 30.97 14.79 24.34
CA LYS A 4 32.14 14.75 23.46
C LYS A 4 32.51 13.33 23.03
N ASN A 5 32.19 12.32 23.85
CA ASN A 5 32.35 10.92 23.52
C ASN A 5 31.00 10.32 23.11
N PRO A 6 30.94 9.45 22.08
CA PRO A 6 29.73 8.74 21.72
C PRO A 6 29.17 7.94 22.89
N HIS A 7 27.87 8.09 23.15
CA HIS A 7 27.18 7.35 24.20
C HIS A 7 25.97 6.60 23.66
N PHE A 8 26.03 5.27 23.72
CA PHE A 8 24.97 4.36 23.33
C PHE A 8 23.98 4.18 24.47
N ILE A 9 22.70 4.27 24.15
CA ILE A 9 21.58 3.92 25.01
C ILE A 9 20.77 2.84 24.29
N ILE A 10 20.73 1.65 24.89
CA ILE A 10 20.12 0.46 24.28
C ILE A 10 19.19 -0.15 25.33
N LYS A 11 17.91 -0.32 25.02
CA LYS A 11 17.03 -1.14 25.88
C LYS A 11 17.53 -2.58 25.81
N ASN A 12 17.61 -3.29 26.92
CA ASN A 12 18.31 -4.58 26.97
C ASN A 12 17.39 -5.81 26.88
N ASN A 13 16.14 -5.70 27.33
CA ASN A 13 15.21 -6.83 27.40
C ASN A 13 14.58 -7.18 26.05
N SER A 14 14.73 -8.40 25.51
CA SER A 14 13.96 -8.87 24.34
C SER A 14 12.56 -9.37 24.73
N GLN A 15 11.52 -8.91 24.02
CA GLN A 15 10.14 -9.34 24.31
C GLN A 15 9.77 -10.72 23.76
N LYS A 16 10.50 -11.22 22.76
CA LYS A 16 10.11 -12.44 22.02
C LYS A 16 11.23 -13.47 21.84
N GLY A 17 12.46 -13.10 22.18
CA GLY A 17 13.63 -13.91 21.86
C GLY A 17 14.21 -14.73 23.02
N GLY A 18 13.80 -14.46 24.27
CA GLY A 18 14.43 -15.09 25.44
C GLY A 18 15.91 -14.71 25.63
N TYR A 19 16.41 -13.71 24.92
CA TYR A 19 17.78 -13.20 24.99
C TYR A 19 17.80 -11.72 25.39
N ARG A 20 18.97 -11.21 25.80
CA ARG A 20 19.22 -9.79 26.01
C ARG A 20 19.91 -9.19 24.79
N TYR A 21 19.68 -7.91 24.53
CA TYR A 21 20.36 -7.25 23.42
C TYR A 21 21.87 -7.14 23.64
N SER A 22 22.32 -7.15 24.90
CA SER A 22 23.73 -7.33 25.25
C SER A 22 24.34 -8.63 24.71
N ASP A 23 23.51 -9.66 24.46
CA ASP A 23 23.98 -10.96 24.00
C ASP A 23 24.27 -10.97 22.49
N ILE A 24 23.59 -10.09 21.74
CA ILE A 24 23.72 -10.00 20.27
C ILE A 24 24.50 -8.76 19.80
N LEU A 25 24.56 -7.70 20.60
CA LEU A 25 25.29 -6.46 20.30
C LEU A 25 26.64 -6.47 21.01
N THR A 26 27.57 -7.27 20.48
CA THR A 26 28.91 -7.41 21.04
C THR A 26 29.72 -6.10 20.96
N SER A 27 30.80 -6.01 21.73
CA SER A 27 31.71 -4.86 21.70
C SER A 27 32.27 -4.59 20.30
N GLU A 28 32.54 -5.63 19.50
CA GLU A 28 33.00 -5.50 18.12
C GLU A 28 31.94 -4.83 17.23
N ILE A 29 30.68 -5.25 17.35
CA ILE A 29 29.56 -4.66 16.59
C ILE A 29 29.35 -3.20 16.99
N LEU A 30 29.32 -2.91 18.29
CA LEU A 30 29.12 -1.54 18.78
C LEU A 30 30.30 -0.62 18.41
N GLN A 31 31.53 -1.13 18.42
CA GLN A 31 32.70 -0.39 17.98
C GLN A 31 32.66 -0.09 16.48
N ASP A 32 32.27 -1.06 15.64
CA ASP A 32 32.11 -0.83 14.20
C ASP A 32 31.01 0.21 13.92
N VAL A 33 29.84 0.07 14.55
CA VAL A 33 28.77 1.05 14.45
C VAL A 33 29.25 2.44 14.89
N CYS A 34 29.97 2.53 16.01
CA CYS A 34 30.52 3.79 16.51
C CYS A 34 31.42 4.44 15.46
N ARG A 35 32.33 3.66 14.88
CA ARG A 35 33.26 4.12 13.84
C ARG A 35 32.50 4.60 12.60
N GLN A 36 31.51 3.84 12.14
CA GLN A 36 30.72 4.20 10.95
C GLN A 36 29.90 5.48 11.13
N VAL A 37 29.32 5.69 12.32
CA VAL A 37 28.40 6.82 12.55
C VAL A 37 29.07 8.07 13.11
N THR A 38 30.24 7.95 13.76
CA THR A 38 30.94 9.06 14.42
C THR A 38 32.38 9.25 13.99
N GLY A 39 33.02 8.25 13.37
CA GLY A 39 34.46 8.21 13.12
C GLY A 39 35.30 7.82 14.34
N CYS A 40 34.70 7.70 15.53
CA CYS A 40 35.38 7.31 16.76
C CYS A 40 35.29 5.80 17.01
N THR A 41 36.30 5.23 17.67
CA THR A 41 36.29 3.82 18.12
C THR A 41 35.97 3.67 19.60
N GLU A 42 36.19 4.72 20.40
CA GLU A 42 35.85 4.77 21.81
C GLU A 42 34.39 5.21 21.99
N TYR A 43 33.68 4.51 22.88
CA TYR A 43 32.30 4.83 23.23
C TYR A 43 32.00 4.41 24.66
N THR A 44 30.89 4.94 25.17
CA THR A 44 30.26 4.44 26.40
C THR A 44 28.90 3.83 26.04
N CYS A 45 28.47 2.81 26.77
CA CYS A 45 27.20 2.14 26.49
C CYS A 45 26.42 1.90 27.78
N ASN A 46 25.13 2.22 27.74
CA ASN A 46 24.19 1.87 28.79
C ASN A 46 23.15 0.89 28.23
N PHE A 47 23.13 -0.30 28.79
CA PHE A 47 22.07 -1.28 28.58
C PHE A 47 20.99 -1.07 29.65
N ASP A 48 19.87 -0.52 29.22
CA ASP A 48 18.77 -0.09 30.07
C ASP A 48 17.72 -1.20 30.16
N ASP A 49 17.58 -1.78 31.36
CA ASP A 49 16.65 -2.87 31.67
C ASP A 49 15.23 -2.36 32.01
N ASP A 50 15.01 -1.05 32.10
CA ASP A 50 13.73 -0.48 32.53
C ASP A 50 12.77 -0.23 31.37
N GLY A 51 11.46 -0.27 31.65
CA GLY A 51 10.41 0.15 30.71
C GLY A 51 10.20 -0.76 29.49
N TYR A 52 9.45 -0.27 28.51
CA TYR A 52 9.03 -1.06 27.35
C TYR A 52 10.14 -1.15 26.28
N ASN A 53 10.46 -2.37 25.85
CA ASN A 53 11.39 -2.62 24.75
C ASN A 53 10.87 -2.01 23.43
N LYS A 54 11.77 -1.34 22.72
CA LYS A 54 11.52 -0.57 21.50
C LYS A 54 12.09 -1.23 20.24
N GLY A 55 12.34 -2.53 20.29
CA GLY A 55 12.99 -3.31 19.25
C GLY A 55 14.52 -3.23 19.32
N ARG A 56 15.17 -3.84 18.32
CA ARG A 56 16.63 -3.79 18.14
C ARG A 56 17.06 -2.38 17.72
N LEU A 57 17.27 -1.51 18.69
CA LEU A 57 17.54 -0.08 18.49
C LEU A 57 18.59 0.43 19.48
N ALA A 58 19.62 1.08 18.96
CA ALA A 58 20.52 1.92 19.72
C ALA A 58 20.22 3.40 19.45
N ARG A 59 20.21 4.21 20.52
CA ARG A 59 20.21 5.67 20.43
C ARG A 59 21.58 6.18 20.86
N ILE A 60 22.29 6.83 19.96
CA ILE A 60 23.64 7.35 20.19
C ILE A 60 23.57 8.87 20.34
N GLU A 61 24.08 9.38 21.45
CA GLU A 61 24.26 10.81 21.66
C GLU A 61 25.70 11.21 21.37
N TYR A 62 25.90 12.13 20.42
CA TYR A 62 27.24 12.58 20.04
C TYR A 62 27.20 14.00 19.46
N LEU A 63 28.03 14.90 20.01
CA LEU A 63 28.17 16.29 19.54
C LEU A 63 26.82 17.05 19.34
N GLY A 64 25.89 16.84 20.29
CA GLY A 64 24.57 17.47 20.25
C GLY A 64 23.60 16.89 19.22
N ARG A 65 23.99 15.82 18.52
CA ARG A 65 23.16 15.08 17.57
C ARG A 65 22.70 13.76 18.19
N ILE A 66 21.59 13.24 17.67
CA ILE A 66 21.07 11.93 18.02
C ILE A 66 21.12 11.04 16.79
N ILE A 67 21.73 9.88 16.92
CA ILE A 67 21.81 8.88 15.84
C ILE A 67 21.04 7.66 16.30
N TYR A 68 20.02 7.29 15.53
CA TYR A 68 19.26 6.07 15.74
C TYR A 68 19.85 4.98 14.86
N VAL A 69 20.19 3.83 15.43
CA VAL A 69 20.69 2.67 14.69
C VAL A 69 19.77 1.49 14.97
N SER A 70 19.02 1.05 13.96
CA SER A 70 18.24 -0.18 14.05
C SER A 70 19.03 -1.36 13.49
N PHE A 71 18.93 -2.51 14.16
CA PHE A 71 19.68 -3.71 13.78
C PHE A 71 18.76 -4.78 13.18
N SER A 72 19.27 -5.48 12.18
CA SER A 72 18.60 -6.65 11.60
C SER A 72 18.39 -7.76 12.62
N GLN A 73 17.68 -8.82 12.23
CA GLN A 73 17.61 -10.02 13.05
C GLN A 73 18.99 -10.72 13.07
N ASP A 74 19.41 -11.17 14.25
CA ASP A 74 20.59 -12.00 14.46
C ASP A 74 20.26 -13.49 14.28
N GLY A 75 21.24 -14.28 13.85
CA GLY A 75 21.13 -15.73 13.69
C GLY A 75 20.09 -16.15 12.64
N LYS A 76 19.36 -17.23 12.91
CA LYS A 76 18.40 -17.80 11.94
C LYS A 76 17.20 -16.88 11.69
N ILE A 77 16.96 -16.55 10.42
CA ILE A 77 15.85 -15.69 10.02
C ILE A 77 14.53 -16.44 10.15
N ALA A 78 13.80 -16.16 11.23
CA ALA A 78 12.53 -16.82 11.53
C ALA A 78 11.37 -16.37 10.62
N SER A 79 11.27 -15.08 10.31
CA SER A 79 10.27 -14.54 9.38
C SER A 79 10.62 -13.14 8.88
N ARG A 80 10.13 -12.80 7.68
CA ARG A 80 10.21 -11.45 7.07
C ARG A 80 9.72 -10.35 8.02
N ASN A 81 8.60 -10.59 8.69
CA ASN A 81 7.97 -9.60 9.58
C ASN A 81 8.85 -9.33 10.81
N SER A 82 9.42 -10.38 11.41
CA SER A 82 10.34 -10.24 12.56
C SER A 82 11.58 -9.42 12.21
N PHE A 83 12.07 -9.53 10.96
CA PHE A 83 13.24 -8.81 10.52
C PHE A 83 13.03 -7.29 10.52
N PHE A 84 11.93 -6.81 9.93
CA PHE A 84 11.67 -5.37 9.74
C PHE A 84 10.88 -4.69 10.86
N GLN A 85 10.25 -5.45 11.77
CA GLN A 85 9.39 -4.88 12.80
C GLN A 85 10.12 -3.84 13.69
N SER A 86 11.40 -4.07 13.99
CA SER A 86 12.20 -3.15 14.82
C SER A 86 12.43 -1.80 14.13
N VAL A 87 12.71 -1.81 12.82
CA VAL A 87 12.98 -0.59 12.03
C VAL A 87 11.79 0.34 12.07
N THR A 88 10.59 -0.18 11.81
CA THR A 88 9.39 0.65 11.71
C THR A 88 9.03 1.27 13.06
N THR A 89 9.17 0.55 14.18
CA THR A 89 8.97 1.09 15.53
C THR A 89 10.01 2.15 15.91
N ALA A 90 11.27 1.92 15.52
CA ALA A 90 12.34 2.88 15.73
C ALA A 90 12.14 4.14 14.89
N LEU A 91 11.70 3.99 13.64
CA LEU A 91 11.44 5.09 12.71
C LEU A 91 10.39 6.03 13.28
N THR A 92 9.34 5.49 13.88
CA THR A 92 8.31 6.30 14.55
C THR A 92 8.91 7.19 15.64
N GLN A 93 9.81 6.66 16.48
CA GLN A 93 10.48 7.46 17.53
C GLN A 93 11.42 8.50 16.96
N TYR A 94 12.14 8.15 15.90
CA TYR A 94 12.98 9.10 15.19
C TYR A 94 12.16 10.30 14.75
N TYR A 95 10.95 10.13 14.22
CA TYR A 95 10.12 11.26 13.77
C TYR A 95 9.72 12.21 14.90
N PHE A 96 9.55 11.73 16.14
CA PHE A 96 9.18 12.56 17.30
C PHE A 96 10.35 13.32 17.96
N ASP A 97 11.61 13.01 17.63
CA ASP A 97 12.74 13.74 18.21
C ASP A 97 13.01 15.05 17.46
N GLU A 98 13.06 16.18 18.14
CA GLU A 98 13.25 17.51 17.50
C GLU A 98 14.73 17.84 17.21
N LYS A 99 15.68 17.05 17.71
CA LYS A 99 17.11 17.35 17.52
C LYS A 99 17.59 16.99 16.12
N ARG A 100 18.76 17.54 15.74
CA ARG A 100 19.48 17.12 14.52
C ARG A 100 19.76 15.62 14.61
N LYS A 101 19.05 14.85 13.78
CA LYS A 101 18.95 13.41 13.88
C LYS A 101 19.35 12.71 12.59
N LYS A 102 19.82 11.47 12.73
CA LYS A 102 20.15 10.56 11.64
C LYS A 102 19.55 9.19 11.95
N PHE A 103 19.04 8.50 10.93
CA PHE A 103 18.56 7.13 11.06
C PHE A 103 19.43 6.19 10.24
N CYS A 104 19.98 5.18 10.89
CA CYS A 104 20.84 4.18 10.28
C CYS A 104 20.26 2.77 10.45
N PHE A 105 20.65 1.86 9.56
CA PHE A 105 20.39 0.44 9.65
C PHE A 105 21.70 -0.36 9.57
N TYR A 106 21.81 -1.38 10.42
CA TYR A 106 22.99 -2.25 10.50
C TYR A 106 22.59 -3.73 10.36
N PHE A 107 23.27 -4.45 9.48
CA PHE A 107 23.11 -5.89 9.29
C PHE A 107 23.94 -6.67 10.32
N LEU A 108 23.27 -7.38 11.21
CA LEU A 108 23.85 -8.40 12.08
C LEU A 108 24.13 -9.69 11.30
N PRO A 109 25.08 -10.52 11.76
CA PRO A 109 25.27 -11.87 11.24
C PRO A 109 23.95 -12.64 11.27
N SER A 110 23.55 -13.20 10.12
CA SER A 110 22.29 -13.95 10.03
C SER A 110 22.39 -15.12 9.08
N GLU A 111 21.60 -16.16 9.36
CA GLU A 111 21.48 -17.36 8.54
C GLU A 111 20.17 -17.32 7.74
N GLY A 112 20.30 -17.41 6.42
CA GLY A 112 19.20 -17.45 5.47
C GLY A 112 19.28 -16.32 4.43
N ASN A 113 18.32 -16.31 3.50
CA ASN A 113 18.32 -15.35 2.41
C ASN A 113 17.66 -14.02 2.82
N VAL A 114 18.49 -13.00 3.09
CA VAL A 114 18.08 -11.60 3.35
C VAL A 114 17.93 -10.77 2.07
N GLU A 115 18.07 -11.37 0.90
CA GLU A 115 18.07 -10.68 -0.40
C GLU A 115 16.91 -11.13 -1.31
N THR A 116 15.86 -11.71 -0.72
CA THR A 116 14.65 -12.02 -1.50
C THR A 116 14.04 -10.73 -2.08
N PRO A 117 13.24 -10.80 -3.16
CA PRO A 117 12.60 -9.62 -3.75
C PRO A 117 11.82 -8.77 -2.73
N TYR A 118 11.24 -9.38 -1.69
CA TYR A 118 10.56 -8.66 -0.63
C TYR A 118 11.53 -7.88 0.27
N PHE A 119 12.65 -8.49 0.66
CA PHE A 119 13.66 -7.80 1.46
C PHE A 119 14.23 -6.61 0.69
N MET A 120 14.58 -6.81 -0.58
CA MET A 120 15.06 -5.73 -1.43
C MET A 120 14.04 -4.61 -1.56
N PHE A 121 12.75 -4.91 -1.76
CA PHE A 121 11.70 -3.90 -1.75
C PHE A 121 11.68 -3.07 -0.45
N MET A 122 11.75 -3.73 0.71
CA MET A 122 11.78 -3.05 2.01
C MET A 122 13.05 -2.22 2.20
N TYR A 123 14.22 -2.70 1.81
CA TYR A 123 15.47 -1.93 1.89
C TYR A 123 15.44 -0.69 1.01
N ARG A 124 14.90 -0.80 -0.21
CA ARG A 124 14.72 0.34 -1.10
C ARG A 124 13.74 1.37 -0.50
N LEU A 125 12.64 0.94 0.12
CA LEU A 125 11.73 1.85 0.85
C LEU A 125 12.42 2.55 2.03
N MET A 126 13.24 1.82 2.80
CA MET A 126 14.05 2.39 3.88
C MET A 126 15.01 3.46 3.35
N ALA A 127 15.79 3.16 2.31
CA ALA A 127 16.68 4.11 1.66
C ALA A 127 15.93 5.35 1.16
N THR A 128 14.78 5.16 0.52
CA THR A 128 13.90 6.25 0.02
C THR A 128 13.37 7.13 1.15
N SER A 129 13.18 6.55 2.34
CA SER A 129 12.76 7.25 3.56
C SER A 129 13.92 7.95 4.28
N GLY A 130 15.14 7.91 3.73
CA GLY A 130 16.34 8.54 4.29
C GLY A 130 17.09 7.70 5.32
N ILE A 131 16.84 6.38 5.39
CA ILE A 131 17.61 5.48 6.25
C ILE A 131 18.94 5.12 5.56
N GLU A 132 20.04 5.35 6.26
CA GLU A 132 21.39 5.02 5.78
C GLU A 132 21.83 3.62 6.22
N PHE A 133 22.37 2.83 5.32
CA PHE A 133 22.88 1.49 5.63
C PHE A 133 24.36 1.59 5.98
N LEU A 134 24.76 1.08 7.15
CA LEU A 134 26.12 1.24 7.68
C LEU A 134 27.10 0.21 7.13
N ASN A 135 26.62 -0.99 6.81
CA ASN A 135 27.41 -2.10 6.30
C ASN A 135 26.70 -2.81 5.12
N PRO A 136 26.35 -2.08 4.04
CA PRO A 136 25.64 -2.65 2.90
C PRO A 136 26.47 -3.68 2.12
N ASP A 137 27.79 -3.69 2.31
CA ASP A 137 28.75 -4.68 1.78
C ASP A 137 28.49 -6.11 2.26
N LYS A 138 27.64 -6.29 3.29
CA LYS A 138 27.14 -7.59 3.71
C LYS A 138 26.13 -8.22 2.75
N LEU A 139 25.66 -7.47 1.77
CA LEU A 139 24.75 -7.94 0.72
C LEU A 139 25.48 -8.06 -0.60
N GLU A 140 25.09 -9.05 -1.40
CA GLU A 140 25.57 -9.17 -2.78
C GLU A 140 24.93 -8.12 -3.68
N GLN A 141 23.64 -7.80 -3.44
CA GLN A 141 22.90 -6.79 -4.19
C GLN A 141 23.00 -5.40 -3.55
N SER A 142 23.31 -4.41 -4.38
CA SER A 142 23.29 -3.00 -3.98
C SER A 142 21.87 -2.52 -3.66
N ILE A 143 21.72 -1.76 -2.57
CA ILE A 143 20.47 -1.10 -2.22
C ILE A 143 20.44 0.28 -2.88
N SER A 144 19.45 0.54 -3.74
CA SER A 144 19.20 1.85 -4.34
C SER A 144 17.81 2.39 -3.97
N PRO A 145 17.68 3.67 -3.59
CA PRO A 145 16.38 4.25 -3.30
C PRO A 145 15.46 4.21 -4.54
N PHE A 146 14.16 4.29 -4.29
CA PHE A 146 13.18 4.57 -5.34
C PHE A 146 13.29 6.03 -5.75
N ASN A 147 13.26 6.29 -7.06
CA ASN A 147 13.30 7.66 -7.60
C ASN A 147 11.90 8.17 -7.99
N THR A 148 10.93 7.27 -8.19
CA THR A 148 9.56 7.62 -8.58
C THR A 148 8.55 6.70 -7.90
N VAL A 149 7.32 7.19 -7.73
CA VAL A 149 6.20 6.37 -7.24
C VAL A 149 5.90 5.21 -8.20
N ASP A 150 6.09 5.40 -9.51
CA ASP A 150 5.81 4.36 -10.50
C ASP A 150 6.74 3.15 -10.36
N ASP A 151 8.00 3.37 -9.96
CA ASP A 151 8.93 2.29 -9.65
C ASP A 151 8.48 1.51 -8.39
N ILE A 152 7.97 2.20 -7.37
CA ILE A 152 7.36 1.56 -6.19
C ILE A 152 6.16 0.71 -6.63
N ILE A 153 5.24 1.26 -7.43
CA ILE A 153 4.06 0.54 -7.95
C ILE A 153 4.49 -0.69 -8.74
N ALA A 154 5.40 -0.54 -9.70
CA ALA A 154 5.85 -1.63 -10.57
C ALA A 154 6.56 -2.74 -9.77
N THR A 155 7.41 -2.38 -8.82
CA THR A 155 8.09 -3.35 -7.94
C THR A 155 7.08 -4.06 -7.05
N ARG A 156 6.10 -3.34 -6.50
CA ARG A 156 5.06 -3.90 -5.65
C ARG A 156 4.15 -4.87 -6.41
N ASP A 157 3.76 -4.54 -7.64
CA ASP A 157 2.93 -5.39 -8.49
C ASP A 157 3.66 -6.68 -8.92
N LYS A 158 4.98 -6.63 -9.12
CA LYS A 158 5.81 -7.83 -9.31
C LYS A 158 5.73 -8.76 -8.10
N LEU A 159 5.88 -8.23 -6.87
CA LEU A 159 5.79 -9.03 -5.64
C LEU A 159 4.43 -9.72 -5.46
N LYS A 160 3.34 -9.03 -5.80
CA LYS A 160 1.97 -9.57 -5.68
C LYS A 160 1.70 -10.72 -6.62
N ARG A 161 2.21 -10.68 -7.85
CA ARG A 161 2.05 -11.78 -8.83
C ARG A 161 2.55 -13.12 -8.29
N HIS A 162 3.56 -13.10 -7.43
CA HIS A 162 4.13 -14.30 -6.81
C HIS A 162 3.42 -14.74 -5.51
N ASN A 163 2.65 -13.87 -4.84
CA ASN A 163 2.01 -14.15 -3.56
C ASN A 163 0.56 -13.60 -3.48
N LYS A 164 -0.37 -14.26 -4.19
CA LYS A 164 -1.78 -13.85 -4.25
C LYS A 164 -2.54 -13.89 -2.91
N SER A 165 -2.04 -14.63 -1.92
CA SER A 165 -2.68 -14.81 -0.61
C SER A 165 -2.39 -13.70 0.40
N ASN A 166 -1.47 -12.77 0.11
CA ASN A 166 -1.03 -11.74 1.07
C ASN A 166 -0.87 -10.36 0.40
N ASN A 167 -2.00 -9.74 0.02
CA ASN A 167 -2.01 -8.41 -0.59
C ASN A 167 -2.05 -7.33 0.49
N SER A 168 -0.88 -6.88 0.98
CA SER A 168 -0.81 -6.04 2.18
C SER A 168 -1.05 -4.53 1.98
N THR A 169 -0.86 -3.95 0.78
CA THR A 169 -1.14 -2.51 0.46
C THR A 169 -1.21 -2.29 -1.05
N TYR A 170 -2.11 -1.42 -1.53
CA TYR A 170 -2.17 -0.98 -2.94
C TYR A 170 -1.74 0.48 -3.10
N ILE A 171 -1.11 0.78 -4.22
CA ILE A 171 -0.68 2.13 -4.59
C ILE A 171 -1.15 2.34 -6.03
N THR A 172 -1.81 3.46 -6.29
CA THR A 172 -2.31 3.84 -7.61
C THR A 172 -2.31 5.36 -7.73
N ARG A 173 -2.70 5.87 -8.91
CA ARG A 173 -2.98 7.29 -9.12
C ARG A 173 -4.45 7.54 -9.40
N SER A 174 -4.92 8.70 -8.94
CA SER A 174 -6.21 9.28 -9.32
C SER A 174 -6.14 9.93 -10.70
N SER A 175 -7.28 10.30 -11.27
CA SER A 175 -7.34 11.08 -12.52
C SER A 175 -6.66 12.45 -12.42
N GLU A 176 -6.55 12.99 -11.20
CA GLU A 176 -5.86 14.24 -10.88
C GLU A 176 -4.35 14.05 -10.64
N LYS A 177 -3.81 12.86 -10.95
CA LYS A 177 -2.40 12.46 -10.71
C LYS A 177 -2.00 12.44 -9.24
N ILE A 178 -2.97 12.46 -8.32
CA ILE A 178 -2.70 12.31 -6.88
C ILE A 178 -2.35 10.85 -6.62
N THR A 179 -1.28 10.61 -5.86
CA THR A 179 -0.91 9.26 -5.42
C THR A 179 -1.85 8.81 -4.32
N GLU A 180 -2.50 7.66 -4.51
CA GLU A 180 -3.45 7.07 -3.57
C GLU A 180 -2.88 5.76 -3.03
N ILE A 181 -2.79 5.67 -1.70
CA ILE A 181 -2.30 4.51 -0.96
C ILE A 181 -3.48 3.88 -0.24
N TYR A 182 -3.81 2.63 -0.55
CA TYR A 182 -4.81 1.86 0.17
C TYR A 182 -4.09 0.92 1.14
N GLY A 183 -3.88 1.44 2.35
CA GLY A 183 -3.04 0.85 3.38
C GLY A 183 -3.82 -0.01 4.36
N LYS A 184 -3.37 -1.24 4.58
CA LYS A 184 -3.96 -2.12 5.60
C LYS A 184 -3.45 -1.76 6.99
N THR A 185 -4.36 -1.79 7.95
CA THR A 185 -4.16 -1.37 9.33
C THR A 185 -3.89 -2.55 10.29
N TYR A 186 -4.11 -3.78 9.83
CA TYR A 186 -4.01 -4.98 10.66
C TYR A 186 -2.64 -5.69 10.57
N GLY A 187 -2.27 -6.39 11.65
CA GLY A 187 -1.15 -7.33 11.67
C GLY A 187 0.21 -6.72 11.34
N ALA A 188 0.99 -7.42 10.52
CA ALA A 188 2.30 -6.94 10.04
C ALA A 188 2.19 -5.89 8.92
N SER A 189 1.07 -5.87 8.20
CA SER A 189 0.83 -4.97 7.08
C SER A 189 0.87 -3.50 7.50
N LYS A 190 0.45 -3.17 8.73
CA LYS A 190 0.50 -1.80 9.25
C LYS A 190 1.89 -1.17 9.18
N LYS A 191 2.93 -1.94 9.48
CA LYS A 191 4.32 -1.44 9.50
C LYS A 191 4.88 -1.26 8.09
N GLU A 192 4.49 -2.14 7.17
CA GLU A 192 4.77 -1.97 5.75
C GLU A 192 4.05 -0.73 5.19
N THR A 193 2.75 -0.55 5.50
CA THR A 193 1.97 0.63 5.12
C THR A 193 2.67 1.91 5.57
N THR A 194 3.10 1.99 6.84
CA THR A 194 3.81 3.16 7.37
C THR A 194 5.07 3.46 6.57
N LEU A 195 5.91 2.46 6.31
CA LEU A 195 7.15 2.66 5.57
C LEU A 195 6.90 3.07 4.11
N ILE A 196 5.90 2.49 3.44
CA ILE A 196 5.45 2.89 2.11
C ILE A 196 5.03 4.36 2.10
N CYS A 197 4.23 4.79 3.08
CA CYS A 197 3.77 6.18 3.17
C CYS A 197 4.95 7.15 3.37
N LEU A 198 5.90 6.81 4.23
CA LEU A 198 7.08 7.64 4.48
C LEU A 198 7.96 7.74 3.24
N ALA A 199 8.19 6.63 2.52
CA ALA A 199 8.93 6.64 1.26
C ALA A 199 8.20 7.46 0.18
N ILE A 200 6.89 7.28 -0.01
CA ILE A 200 6.12 8.07 -0.99
C ILE A 200 6.17 9.56 -0.64
N SER A 201 6.10 9.92 0.64
CA SER A 201 6.16 11.32 1.10
C SER A 201 7.47 12.04 0.75
N THR A 202 8.54 11.32 0.39
CA THR A 202 9.79 11.95 -0.10
C THR A 202 9.79 12.16 -1.60
N LEU A 203 8.88 11.51 -2.34
CA LEU A 203 8.83 11.50 -3.80
C LEU A 203 7.72 12.39 -4.39
N VAL A 204 6.76 12.83 -3.58
CA VAL A 204 5.60 13.60 -4.07
C VAL A 204 5.29 14.82 -3.20
N SER A 205 4.66 15.82 -3.81
CA SER A 205 4.17 17.01 -3.12
C SER A 205 2.90 16.78 -2.32
N HIS A 206 2.08 15.81 -2.73
CA HIS A 206 0.83 15.47 -2.07
C HIS A 206 0.41 14.02 -2.37
N ALA A 207 -0.08 13.31 -1.37
CA ALA A 207 -0.67 11.98 -1.50
C ALA A 207 -1.76 11.71 -0.47
N LYS A 208 -2.63 10.74 -0.79
CA LYS A 208 -3.75 10.29 0.05
C LYS A 208 -3.49 8.89 0.57
N LEU A 209 -3.62 8.70 1.87
CA LEU A 209 -3.65 7.40 2.53
C LEU A 209 -5.10 7.07 2.92
N TYR A 210 -5.66 6.03 2.30
CA TYR A 210 -6.91 5.41 2.69
C TYR A 210 -6.62 4.26 3.66
N GLU A 211 -7.09 4.42 4.91
CA GLU A 211 -6.97 3.38 5.94
C GLU A 211 -8.04 2.32 5.74
N ILE A 212 -7.61 1.12 5.34
CA ILE A 212 -8.51 0.01 5.03
C ILE A 212 -8.80 -0.78 6.29
N CYS A 213 -10.06 -0.70 6.74
CA CYS A 213 -10.55 -1.50 7.85
C CYS A 213 -10.44 -3.00 7.55
N GLU A 214 -9.71 -3.71 8.39
CA GLU A 214 -9.65 -5.17 8.44
C GLU A 214 -9.94 -5.63 9.87
N GLN A 215 -10.94 -6.52 10.02
CA GLN A 215 -11.49 -6.89 11.32
C GLN A 215 -11.95 -5.65 12.09
N GLU A 216 -11.58 -5.53 13.36
CA GLU A 216 -11.92 -4.40 14.24
C GLU A 216 -10.94 -3.21 14.11
N LEU A 217 -9.87 -3.33 13.30
CA LEU A 217 -8.85 -2.30 13.18
C LEU A 217 -9.08 -1.45 11.92
N CYS A 218 -9.47 -0.20 12.14
CA CYS A 218 -9.75 0.77 11.09
C CYS A 218 -8.71 1.89 10.95
N THR A 219 -7.73 1.93 11.84
CA THR A 219 -6.71 2.98 11.88
C THR A 219 -5.32 2.39 12.11
N LEU A 220 -4.31 3.01 11.52
CA LEU A 220 -2.93 2.76 11.89
C LEU A 220 -2.69 3.20 13.35
N PRO A 221 -1.69 2.62 14.03
CA PRO A 221 -1.32 3.07 15.37
C PRO A 221 -1.01 4.56 15.38
N GLU A 222 -1.47 5.27 16.41
CA GLU A 222 -1.29 6.73 16.53
C GLU A 222 0.16 7.20 16.35
N PRO A 223 1.18 6.54 16.92
CA PRO A 223 2.57 6.92 16.66
C PRO A 223 2.91 6.89 15.15
N ASP A 224 2.46 5.87 14.43
CA ASP A 224 2.75 5.71 13.00
C ASP A 224 2.03 6.79 12.18
N LEU A 225 0.78 7.14 12.53
CA LEU A 225 0.04 8.24 11.92
C LEU A 225 0.72 9.58 12.15
N ASN A 226 1.21 9.85 13.35
CA ASN A 226 1.92 11.08 13.66
C ASN A 226 3.21 11.21 12.84
N ALA A 227 3.96 10.12 12.67
CA ALA A 227 5.13 10.11 11.78
C ALA A 227 4.74 10.44 10.33
N ILE A 228 3.67 9.84 9.80
CA ILE A 228 3.16 10.13 8.44
C ILE A 228 2.70 11.61 8.33
N LYS A 229 1.90 12.10 9.29
CA LYS A 229 1.38 13.47 9.29
C LYS A 229 2.48 14.52 9.44
N SER A 230 3.56 14.21 10.16
CA SER A 230 4.71 15.12 10.33
C SER A 230 5.40 15.50 9.01
N ARG A 231 5.15 14.74 7.94
CA ARG A 231 5.65 15.04 6.58
C ARG A 231 4.93 16.22 5.92
N GLY A 232 3.73 16.56 6.39
CA GLY A 232 2.94 17.71 5.93
C GLY A 232 2.29 17.55 4.54
N ASN A 233 2.58 16.48 3.82
CA ASN A 233 2.09 16.23 2.45
C ASN A 233 1.21 14.97 2.31
N MET A 234 0.80 14.37 3.42
CA MET A 234 -0.02 13.15 3.46
C MET A 234 -1.40 13.43 4.06
N GLU A 235 -2.45 13.30 3.26
CA GLU A 235 -3.84 13.31 3.73
C GLU A 235 -4.26 11.91 4.16
N VAL A 236 -4.74 11.74 5.40
CA VAL A 236 -5.17 10.44 5.93
C VAL A 236 -6.69 10.39 5.99
N ILE A 237 -7.28 9.39 5.33
CA ILE A 237 -8.72 9.23 5.15
C ILE A 237 -9.12 7.84 5.65
N SER A 238 -10.01 7.78 6.64
CA SER A 238 -10.57 6.52 7.11
C SER A 238 -11.62 5.97 6.13
N THR A 239 -11.68 4.65 5.95
CA THR A 239 -12.70 3.98 5.10
C THR A 239 -13.79 3.27 5.91
N ASN A 240 -14.08 3.79 7.10
CA ASN A 240 -15.10 3.22 7.98
C ASN A 240 -16.53 3.37 7.43
N MET A 241 -17.48 2.68 8.06
CA MET A 241 -18.87 2.66 7.61
C MET A 241 -19.57 4.02 7.68
N THR A 242 -19.16 4.90 8.59
CA THR A 242 -19.69 6.27 8.65
C THR A 242 -19.29 7.07 7.41
N MET A 243 -18.06 6.89 6.91
CA MET A 243 -17.61 7.51 5.66
C MET A 243 -18.35 6.94 4.44
N GLU A 244 -18.53 5.63 4.38
CA GLU A 244 -19.28 4.99 3.28
C GLU A 244 -20.75 5.43 3.24
N LYS A 245 -21.39 5.63 4.40
CA LYS A 245 -22.73 6.23 4.50
C LYS A 245 -22.73 7.64 3.89
N LYS A 246 -21.77 8.49 4.28
CA LYS A 246 -21.63 9.84 3.70
C LYS A 246 -21.45 9.79 2.19
N TYR A 247 -20.56 8.95 1.66
CA TYR A 247 -20.36 8.80 0.22
C TYR A 247 -21.62 8.33 -0.51
N LEU A 248 -22.40 7.44 0.11
CA LEU A 248 -23.65 6.97 -0.49
C LEU A 248 -24.75 8.05 -0.45
N ASP A 249 -24.77 8.91 0.56
CA ASP A 249 -25.75 10.00 0.66
C ASP A 249 -25.36 11.19 -0.24
N ASP A 250 -24.06 11.46 -0.36
CA ASP A 250 -23.53 12.48 -1.24
C ASP A 250 -23.80 12.08 -2.71
N ASN A 251 -24.45 12.97 -3.47
CA ASN A 251 -24.69 12.73 -4.90
C ASN A 251 -23.45 13.04 -5.76
N SER A 252 -22.40 13.58 -5.14
CA SER A 252 -21.17 14.03 -5.80
C SER A 252 -20.18 12.90 -6.09
N SER A 253 -20.18 11.81 -5.32
CA SER A 253 -19.22 10.71 -5.53
C SER A 253 -19.89 9.33 -5.41
N LEU A 254 -20.12 8.72 -6.57
CA LEU A 254 -20.64 7.34 -6.67
C LEU A 254 -19.56 6.27 -6.40
N ARG A 255 -18.30 6.67 -6.19
CA ARG A 255 -17.12 5.78 -6.17
C ARG A 255 -16.36 5.99 -4.87
N SER A 256 -16.70 5.21 -3.85
CA SER A 256 -16.05 5.32 -2.57
C SER A 256 -14.65 4.70 -2.59
N PRO A 257 -13.75 5.13 -1.68
CA PRO A 257 -12.44 4.49 -1.52
C PRO A 257 -12.53 2.99 -1.26
N ARG A 258 -13.56 2.52 -0.51
CA ARG A 258 -13.77 1.10 -0.26
C ARG A 258 -14.09 0.31 -1.53
N PHE A 259 -14.90 0.88 -2.43
CA PHE A 259 -15.18 0.26 -3.73
C PHE A 259 -13.89 0.10 -4.57
N ASN A 260 -13.09 1.17 -4.67
CA ASN A 260 -11.81 1.10 -5.39
C ASN A 260 -10.85 0.08 -4.77
N TYR A 261 -10.76 0.02 -3.44
CA TYR A 261 -9.99 -1.01 -2.74
C TYR A 261 -10.46 -2.43 -3.09
N ASN A 262 -11.77 -2.68 -3.05
CA ASN A 262 -12.31 -4.01 -3.36
C ASN A 262 -12.06 -4.42 -4.82
N LEU A 263 -12.06 -3.46 -5.75
CA LEU A 263 -11.65 -3.72 -7.14
C LEU A 263 -10.14 -3.99 -7.26
N LEU A 264 -9.31 -3.25 -6.54
CA LEU A 264 -7.86 -3.50 -6.49
C LEU A 264 -7.57 -4.90 -5.91
N GLU A 265 -8.32 -5.30 -4.87
CA GLU A 265 -8.22 -6.61 -4.24
C GLU A 265 -8.62 -7.75 -5.20
N LYS A 266 -9.71 -7.56 -5.94
CA LYS A 266 -10.21 -8.56 -6.87
C LYS A 266 -9.40 -8.66 -8.17
N MET A 267 -9.08 -7.52 -8.78
CA MET A 267 -8.58 -7.43 -10.16
C MET A 267 -7.11 -7.01 -10.25
N GLY A 268 -6.50 -6.56 -9.15
CA GLY A 268 -5.15 -6.01 -9.15
C GLY A 268 -5.12 -4.57 -9.67
N SER A 269 -3.99 -4.18 -10.26
CA SER A 269 -3.80 -2.83 -10.79
C SER A 269 -4.82 -2.46 -11.87
N LYS A 270 -5.07 -1.16 -11.99
CA LYS A 270 -6.04 -0.58 -12.93
C LYS A 270 -5.66 -0.94 -14.37
N LYS A 271 -6.49 -1.77 -14.99
CA LYS A 271 -6.35 -2.19 -16.40
C LYS A 271 -7.73 -2.25 -17.03
N CYS A 272 -7.93 -1.54 -18.13
CA CYS A 272 -9.22 -1.53 -18.79
C CYS A 272 -9.59 -2.95 -19.25
N ALA A 273 -10.82 -3.38 -18.96
CA ALA A 273 -11.28 -4.70 -19.37
C ALA A 273 -11.57 -4.82 -20.88
N PHE A 274 -11.72 -3.70 -21.58
CA PHE A 274 -12.20 -3.61 -22.97
C PHE A 274 -11.08 -3.26 -23.97
N CYS A 275 -9.95 -2.74 -23.49
CA CYS A 275 -8.79 -2.41 -24.32
C CYS A 275 -7.47 -2.58 -23.57
N LYS A 276 -6.35 -2.23 -24.20
CA LYS A 276 -5.00 -2.36 -23.64
C LYS A 276 -4.57 -1.18 -22.75
N CYS A 277 -5.49 -0.29 -22.36
CA CYS A 277 -5.17 0.84 -21.50
C CYS A 277 -4.79 0.38 -20.09
N GLU A 278 -3.60 0.74 -19.64
CA GLU A 278 -3.07 0.48 -18.29
C GLU A 278 -2.66 1.77 -17.56
N ILE A 279 -3.07 2.94 -18.07
CA ILE A 279 -2.76 4.26 -17.47
C ILE A 279 -3.72 4.50 -16.30
N PRO A 280 -3.27 4.45 -15.03
CA PRO A 280 -4.16 4.49 -13.86
C PRO A 280 -5.03 5.75 -13.78
N GLU A 281 -4.52 6.89 -14.25
CA GLU A 281 -5.21 8.18 -14.26
C GLU A 281 -6.39 8.22 -15.25
N LEU A 282 -6.36 7.39 -16.29
CA LEU A 282 -7.44 7.27 -17.28
C LEU A 282 -8.44 6.17 -16.93
N ILE A 283 -8.19 5.39 -15.87
CA ILE A 283 -8.97 4.21 -15.52
C ILE A 283 -9.71 4.42 -14.21
N GLU A 284 -10.98 4.05 -14.24
CA GLU A 284 -11.91 4.22 -13.15
C GLU A 284 -12.68 2.92 -12.90
N GLY A 285 -13.18 2.76 -11.67
CA GLY A 285 -14.07 1.66 -11.33
C GLY A 285 -15.47 1.97 -11.86
N ALA A 286 -15.93 1.19 -12.83
CA ALA A 286 -17.29 1.27 -13.36
C ALA A 286 -18.19 0.27 -12.65
N HIS A 287 -19.31 0.74 -12.09
CA HIS A 287 -20.29 -0.14 -11.47
C HIS A 287 -21.08 -0.93 -12.53
N ILE A 288 -21.20 -2.23 -12.33
CA ILE A 288 -22.03 -3.07 -13.19
C ILE A 288 -23.50 -2.74 -12.96
N TRP A 289 -23.98 -2.83 -11.72
CA TRP A 289 -25.27 -2.31 -11.30
C TRP A 289 -25.07 -0.89 -10.73
N PRO A 290 -25.54 0.16 -11.45
CA PRO A 290 -25.24 1.54 -11.09
C PRO A 290 -25.68 1.91 -9.67
N VAL A 291 -24.87 2.71 -8.98
CA VAL A 291 -25.17 3.17 -7.61
C VAL A 291 -26.47 3.97 -7.56
N SER A 292 -26.78 4.77 -8.58
CA SER A 292 -28.06 5.47 -8.70
C SER A 292 -29.25 4.49 -8.63
N ASN A 293 -29.16 3.37 -9.33
CA ASN A 293 -30.21 2.33 -9.31
C ASN A 293 -30.27 1.60 -7.97
N ILE A 294 -29.13 1.44 -7.27
CA ILE A 294 -29.07 0.87 -5.92
C ILE A 294 -29.78 1.80 -4.92
N LYS A 295 -29.48 3.11 -4.95
CA LYS A 295 -30.07 4.12 -4.07
C LYS A 295 -31.60 4.14 -4.16
N GLN A 296 -32.12 4.00 -5.38
CA GLN A 296 -33.56 4.03 -5.67
C GLN A 296 -34.30 2.73 -5.31
N LYS A 297 -33.64 1.65 -4.89
CA LYS A 297 -34.36 0.43 -4.49
C LYS A 297 -35.00 0.59 -3.11
N PRO A 298 -36.34 0.46 -3.01
CA PRO A 298 -37.05 0.62 -1.73
C PRO A 298 -36.86 -0.59 -0.80
N ASN A 299 -36.68 -1.79 -1.37
CA ASN A 299 -36.58 -3.03 -0.61
C ASN A 299 -35.16 -3.31 -0.07
N LEU A 300 -34.25 -2.35 -0.15
CA LEU A 300 -32.90 -2.48 0.39
C LEU A 300 -32.72 -1.52 1.56
N THR A 301 -32.22 -2.06 2.66
CA THR A 301 -31.72 -1.27 3.78
C THR A 301 -30.48 -0.46 3.38
N LEU A 302 -30.14 0.57 4.16
CA LEU A 302 -28.94 1.37 3.91
C LEU A 302 -27.66 0.51 3.88
N GLU A 303 -27.55 -0.45 4.79
CA GLU A 303 -26.40 -1.36 4.87
C GLU A 303 -26.29 -2.25 3.63
N GLU A 304 -27.41 -2.79 3.13
CA GLU A 304 -27.43 -3.57 1.90
C GLU A 304 -27.06 -2.72 0.68
N LYS A 305 -27.50 -1.45 0.65
CA LYS A 305 -27.11 -0.52 -0.42
C LYS A 305 -25.61 -0.27 -0.41
N ILE A 306 -25.02 -0.01 0.74
CA ILE A 306 -23.56 0.17 0.88
C ILE A 306 -22.82 -1.11 0.48
N LYS A 307 -23.31 -2.27 0.93
CA LYS A 307 -22.74 -3.57 0.57
C LYS A 307 -22.69 -3.75 -0.95
N HIS A 308 -23.78 -3.44 -1.65
CA HIS A 308 -23.81 -3.52 -3.11
C HIS A 308 -22.97 -2.44 -3.81
N ALA A 309 -22.93 -1.22 -3.27
CA ALA A 309 -22.15 -0.11 -3.83
C ALA A 309 -20.64 -0.31 -3.67
N THR A 310 -20.21 -1.01 -2.62
CA THR A 310 -18.79 -1.26 -2.34
C THR A 310 -18.32 -2.61 -2.84
N ASP A 311 -19.19 -3.55 -3.20
CA ASP A 311 -18.83 -4.89 -3.67
C ASP A 311 -17.90 -4.88 -4.88
N GLY A 312 -16.74 -5.54 -4.77
CA GLY A 312 -15.80 -5.72 -5.89
C GLY A 312 -16.37 -6.56 -7.03
N ASP A 313 -17.38 -7.40 -6.76
CA ASP A 313 -18.14 -8.11 -7.80
C ASP A 313 -19.12 -7.22 -8.55
N ASN A 314 -19.44 -6.04 -8.02
CA ASN A 314 -20.28 -5.03 -8.68
C ASN A 314 -19.46 -4.03 -9.50
N GLY A 315 -18.20 -4.30 -9.81
CA GLY A 315 -17.43 -3.37 -10.62
C GLY A 315 -16.40 -4.00 -11.53
N ILE A 316 -15.87 -3.15 -12.39
CA ILE A 316 -14.85 -3.49 -13.38
C ILE A 316 -14.00 -2.25 -13.69
N TRP A 317 -12.71 -2.45 -13.97
CA TRP A 317 -11.84 -1.37 -14.41
C TRP A 317 -12.09 -1.02 -15.88
N LEU A 318 -12.45 0.23 -16.16
CA LEU A 318 -12.62 0.76 -17.51
C LEU A 318 -11.88 2.09 -17.68
N CYS A 319 -11.33 2.32 -18.87
CA CYS A 319 -10.87 3.67 -19.18
C CYS A 319 -12.07 4.60 -19.38
N GLN A 320 -11.87 5.92 -19.25
CA GLN A 320 -12.93 6.92 -19.35
C GLN A 320 -13.84 6.75 -20.58
N ASN A 321 -13.28 6.40 -21.74
CA ASN A 321 -14.06 6.16 -22.96
C ASN A 321 -15.03 4.97 -22.80
N HIS A 322 -14.50 3.80 -22.42
CA HIS A 322 -15.31 2.60 -22.24
C HIS A 322 -16.28 2.70 -21.06
N HIS A 323 -15.90 3.43 -20.01
CA HIS A 323 -16.80 3.72 -18.89
C HIS A 323 -18.04 4.47 -19.38
N LYS A 324 -17.84 5.55 -20.15
CA LYS A 324 -18.92 6.34 -20.74
C LYS A 324 -19.77 5.54 -21.73
N MET A 325 -19.15 4.69 -22.56
CA MET A 325 -19.88 3.81 -23.48
C MET A 325 -20.75 2.79 -22.74
N LEU A 326 -20.25 2.21 -21.64
CA LEU A 326 -21.02 1.28 -20.83
C LEU A 326 -22.21 2.00 -20.16
N ASP A 327 -21.98 3.16 -19.56
CA ASP A 327 -23.01 3.94 -18.86
C ASP A 327 -24.12 4.46 -19.78
N ASN A 328 -23.76 4.87 -21.00
CA ASN A 328 -24.72 5.27 -22.03
C ASN A 328 -25.36 4.08 -22.77
N ASN A 329 -25.04 2.84 -22.38
CA ASN A 329 -25.54 1.61 -23.00
C ASN A 329 -25.18 1.47 -24.49
N LEU A 330 -24.10 2.11 -24.94
CA LEU A 330 -23.51 1.88 -26.26
C LEU A 330 -22.80 0.53 -26.29
N LEU A 331 -22.18 0.15 -25.15
CA LEU A 331 -21.60 -1.16 -24.91
C LEU A 331 -22.38 -1.90 -23.83
N ARG A 332 -22.44 -3.22 -23.96
CA ARG A 332 -23.11 -4.10 -23.00
C ARG A 332 -22.34 -5.38 -22.79
N ILE A 333 -22.35 -5.84 -21.54
CA ILE A 333 -21.78 -7.13 -21.15
C ILE A 333 -22.93 -8.14 -21.01
N VAL A 334 -22.83 -9.26 -21.70
CA VAL A 334 -23.76 -10.39 -21.57
C VAL A 334 -23.24 -11.43 -20.56
N LYS A 335 -24.10 -12.37 -20.14
CA LYS A 335 -23.81 -13.28 -19.01
C LYS A 335 -22.56 -14.15 -19.21
N ASN A 336 -22.21 -14.48 -20.45
CA ASN A 336 -21.02 -15.27 -20.78
C ASN A 336 -19.72 -14.42 -20.84
N GLY A 337 -19.81 -13.13 -20.53
CA GLY A 337 -18.69 -12.18 -20.53
C GLY A 337 -18.41 -11.52 -21.88
N GLU A 338 -19.17 -11.81 -22.93
CA GLU A 338 -19.04 -11.11 -24.22
C GLU A 338 -19.50 -9.66 -24.13
N VAL A 339 -18.79 -8.81 -24.85
CA VAL A 339 -19.09 -7.39 -25.00
C VAL A 339 -19.78 -7.21 -26.35
N LYS A 340 -20.95 -6.60 -26.32
CA LYS A 340 -21.80 -6.30 -27.48
C LYS A 340 -22.00 -4.80 -27.60
N TYR A 341 -22.29 -4.32 -28.80
CA TYR A 341 -22.61 -2.91 -29.07
C TYR A 341 -24.07 -2.74 -29.51
N LEU A 342 -24.61 -1.54 -29.34
CA LEU A 342 -25.99 -1.21 -29.72
C LEU A 342 -26.17 -1.30 -31.25
N SER A 343 -27.22 -1.97 -31.71
CA SER A 343 -27.45 -2.28 -33.14
C SER A 343 -27.79 -1.06 -34.01
N ASP A 344 -28.33 0.01 -33.41
CA ASP A 344 -28.85 1.19 -34.09
C ASP A 344 -27.82 2.34 -34.13
N LEU A 345 -26.58 2.01 -34.47
CA LEU A 345 -25.48 2.97 -34.60
C LEU A 345 -25.08 3.12 -36.07
N ASP A 346 -24.68 4.33 -36.46
CA ASP A 346 -24.14 4.57 -37.80
C ASP A 346 -22.79 3.84 -38.02
N GLU A 347 -22.43 3.62 -39.28
CA GLU A 347 -21.25 2.82 -39.64
C GLU A 347 -19.95 3.35 -39.03
N ARG A 348 -19.78 4.67 -38.94
CA ARG A 348 -18.56 5.28 -38.36
C ARG A 348 -18.48 5.04 -36.86
N SER A 349 -19.61 5.15 -36.16
CA SER A 349 -19.70 4.82 -34.73
C SER A 349 -19.39 3.34 -34.49
N VAL A 350 -19.87 2.44 -35.34
CA VAL A 350 -19.58 1.00 -35.25
C VAL A 350 -18.09 0.71 -35.45
N GLU A 351 -17.48 1.31 -36.48
CA GLU A 351 -16.05 1.17 -36.76
C GLU A 351 -15.21 1.65 -35.58
N PHE A 352 -15.50 2.84 -35.04
CA PHE A 352 -14.82 3.37 -33.87
C PHE A 352 -14.92 2.45 -32.65
N ILE A 353 -16.12 1.92 -32.35
CA ILE A 353 -16.31 1.02 -31.21
C ILE A 353 -15.50 -0.26 -31.38
N LYS A 354 -15.47 -0.85 -32.58
CA LYS A 354 -14.69 -2.06 -32.88
C LYS A 354 -13.20 -1.82 -32.72
N GLU A 355 -12.70 -0.70 -33.22
CA GLU A 355 -11.30 -0.31 -33.07
C GLU A 355 -10.93 -0.01 -31.61
N SER A 356 -11.81 0.68 -30.88
CA SER A 356 -11.55 1.07 -29.49
C SER A 356 -11.69 -0.09 -28.51
N THR A 357 -12.45 -1.13 -28.87
CA THR A 357 -12.82 -2.28 -28.01
C THR A 357 -12.22 -3.61 -28.49
N PRO A 358 -10.88 -3.74 -28.58
CA PRO A 358 -10.24 -4.96 -29.10
C PRO A 358 -10.39 -6.18 -28.18
N ILE A 359 -10.84 -6.00 -26.92
CA ILE A 359 -11.10 -7.09 -25.99
C ILE A 359 -12.62 -7.29 -25.90
N THR A 360 -13.13 -8.22 -26.71
CA THR A 360 -14.58 -8.49 -26.84
C THR A 360 -15.11 -9.49 -25.81
N LYS A 361 -14.24 -10.05 -24.96
CA LYS A 361 -14.63 -11.01 -23.92
C LYS A 361 -13.88 -10.76 -22.63
N ILE A 362 -14.64 -10.57 -21.55
CA ILE A 362 -14.11 -10.37 -20.21
C ILE A 362 -13.48 -11.66 -19.70
N LYS A 363 -12.36 -11.52 -18.98
CA LYS A 363 -11.64 -12.63 -18.36
C LYS A 363 -12.54 -13.42 -17.40
N LYS A 364 -12.45 -14.75 -17.45
CA LYS A 364 -13.34 -15.67 -16.70
C LYS A 364 -13.25 -15.47 -15.20
N GLU A 365 -12.10 -15.04 -14.68
CA GLU A 365 -11.87 -14.78 -13.26
C GLU A 365 -12.73 -13.61 -12.73
N ILE A 366 -13.17 -12.70 -13.59
CA ILE A 366 -14.05 -11.58 -13.23
C ILE A 366 -15.52 -12.03 -13.25
N ILE A 367 -15.88 -12.93 -14.18
CA ILE A 367 -17.25 -13.44 -14.39
C ILE A 367 -17.59 -14.51 -13.37
N VAL A 368 -17.73 -14.09 -12.11
CA VAL A 368 -18.18 -14.94 -11.00
C VAL A 368 -19.68 -14.82 -10.78
N LYS A 369 -20.25 -15.74 -9.99
CA LYS A 369 -21.69 -15.83 -9.73
C LYS A 369 -22.32 -14.48 -9.33
N ASN A 370 -21.66 -13.71 -8.46
CA ASN A 370 -22.18 -12.40 -8.03
C ASN A 370 -22.08 -11.33 -9.11
N PHE A 371 -20.99 -11.30 -9.89
CA PHE A 371 -20.87 -10.40 -11.05
C PHE A 371 -22.04 -10.61 -12.03
N VAL A 372 -22.36 -11.88 -12.33
CA VAL A 372 -23.51 -12.24 -13.17
C VAL A 372 -24.86 -11.80 -12.56
N LYS A 373 -25.00 -11.82 -11.23
CA LYS A 373 -26.19 -11.26 -10.56
C LYS A 373 -26.31 -9.75 -10.78
N TYR A 374 -25.22 -9.00 -10.64
CA TYR A 374 -25.22 -7.55 -10.90
C TYR A 374 -25.50 -7.24 -12.36
N LEU A 375 -24.91 -7.99 -13.30
CA LEU A 375 -25.25 -7.91 -14.71
C LEU A 375 -26.74 -8.16 -14.94
N GLY A 376 -27.31 -9.18 -14.30
CA GLY A 376 -28.75 -9.44 -14.37
C GLY A 376 -29.59 -8.25 -13.89
N LYS A 377 -29.17 -7.54 -12.82
CA LYS A 377 -29.84 -6.33 -12.35
C LYS A 377 -29.71 -5.16 -13.34
N ARG A 378 -28.54 -4.96 -13.95
CA ARG A 378 -28.32 -3.95 -15.01
C ARG A 378 -29.16 -4.24 -16.25
N ASN A 379 -29.07 -5.48 -16.74
CA ASN A 379 -29.61 -5.92 -18.01
C ASN A 379 -31.13 -6.05 -18.02
N LYS A 380 -31.80 -6.07 -16.86
CA LYS A 380 -33.26 -6.01 -16.78
C LYS A 380 -33.87 -4.76 -17.41
N LEU A 381 -33.07 -3.70 -17.58
CA LEU A 381 -33.53 -2.43 -18.11
C LEU A 381 -33.59 -2.39 -19.64
N PHE A 382 -33.00 -3.36 -20.36
CA PHE A 382 -32.84 -3.31 -21.81
C PHE A 382 -32.97 -4.68 -22.48
N SER A 383 -33.62 -4.76 -23.64
CA SER A 383 -33.70 -6.01 -24.43
C SER A 383 -32.33 -6.39 -24.99
N GLU A 384 -31.98 -7.69 -24.97
CA GLU A 384 -30.74 -8.20 -25.55
C GLU A 384 -30.76 -8.15 -27.09
N THR A 385 -31.93 -8.15 -27.71
CA THR A 385 -32.12 -8.13 -29.17
C THR A 385 -31.56 -6.88 -29.85
N ASN A 386 -31.37 -5.80 -29.09
CA ASN A 386 -30.89 -4.51 -29.61
C ASN A 386 -29.35 -4.44 -29.65
N TYR A 387 -28.66 -5.56 -29.42
CA TYR A 387 -27.20 -5.58 -29.29
C TYR A 387 -26.59 -6.64 -30.19
N VAL A 388 -25.54 -6.24 -30.92
CA VAL A 388 -24.80 -7.07 -31.86
C VAL A 388 -23.40 -7.37 -31.29
N SER A 389 -22.88 -8.55 -31.59
CA SER A 389 -21.52 -8.94 -31.19
C SER A 389 -20.47 -8.05 -31.85
N LEU A 390 -19.44 -7.68 -31.07
CA LEU A 390 -18.27 -6.94 -31.55
C LEU A 390 -17.41 -7.75 -32.52
#